data_AF-N6ZHQ0-F1
#
_entry.id   AF-N6ZHQ0-F1
#
_cell.length_a   1.000
_cell.length_b   1.000
_cell.length_c   1.000
_cell.angle_alpha   90.00
_cell.angle_beta   90.00
_cell.angle_gamma   90.00
#
_symmetry.space_group_name_H-M   'P 1'
#
loop_
_entity.id
_entity.type
_entity.pdbx_description
1 polymer ?
#
loop_
_entity_poly.entity_id
_entity_poly.type
_entity_poly.pdbx_seq_one_letter_code
_entity_poly.pdbx_strand_id
1 'polypeptide(L)'
;MNFRRGSRNGEPEINLIPLIDVVLVIIIFLMLTTTFSKVSGLEINLPTAEAEGSEAETREIVVAVTAAGEVLVNRQAVGERSVEAIAAALGKSAPADGDTPPVVVINADARTPHQSVVDVMQAAQRAGLPHITFATQSSAQ
;
A
#
# COMPACT_ATOMS: atom_id res chain seq x y z
N MET A 1 55.35 -58.95 25.67
CA MET A 1 55.40 -58.02 24.52
C MET A 1 54.57 -56.80 24.90
N ASN A 2 55.21 -55.65 25.12
CA ASN A 2 54.56 -54.45 25.63
C ASN A 2 53.85 -53.69 24.50
N PHE A 3 52.52 -53.61 24.54
CA PHE A 3 51.74 -52.79 23.64
C PHE A 3 51.69 -51.35 24.14
N ARG A 4 52.58 -50.51 23.63
CA ARG A 4 52.46 -49.04 23.79
C ARG A 4 51.32 -48.56 22.89
N ARG A 5 50.13 -48.35 23.46
CA ARG A 5 49.07 -47.59 22.80
C ARG A 5 49.43 -46.11 22.87
N GLY A 6 49.83 -45.52 21.74
CA GLY A 6 49.88 -44.08 21.59
C GLY A 6 48.47 -43.52 21.74
N SER A 7 48.27 -42.69 22.76
CA SER A 7 47.03 -41.95 22.97
C SER A 7 46.79 -41.05 21.76
N ARG A 8 45.68 -41.29 21.05
CA ARG A 8 45.14 -40.35 20.06
C ARG A 8 44.56 -39.16 20.82
N ASN A 9 45.40 -38.20 21.16
CA ASN A 9 44.96 -36.88 21.60
C ASN A 9 45.22 -35.91 20.44
N GLY A 10 44.47 -36.05 19.37
CA GLY A 10 44.24 -34.96 18.43
C GLY A 10 42.91 -34.35 18.86
N GLU A 11 42.93 -33.10 19.30
CA GLU A 11 41.71 -32.35 19.56
C GLU A 11 40.85 -32.39 18.30
N PRO A 12 39.53 -32.67 18.40
CA PRO A 12 38.68 -32.73 17.22
C PRO A 12 38.64 -31.36 16.53
N GLU A 13 39.29 -31.28 15.36
CA GLU A 13 39.25 -30.09 14.49
C GLU A 13 37.86 -29.96 13.89
N ILE A 14 37.17 -28.86 14.18
CA ILE A 14 35.88 -28.56 13.55
C ILE A 14 36.15 -28.13 12.11
N ASN A 15 35.67 -28.93 11.15
CA ASN A 15 35.71 -28.56 9.75
C ASN A 15 34.76 -27.38 9.50
N LEU A 16 35.31 -26.20 9.25
CA LEU A 16 34.54 -24.98 9.00
C LEU A 16 33.90 -24.97 7.60
N ILE A 17 34.48 -25.68 6.64
CA ILE A 17 34.02 -25.67 5.23
C ILE A 17 32.56 -26.15 5.11
N PRO A 18 32.15 -27.30 5.69
CA PRO A 18 30.75 -27.71 5.66
C PRO A 18 29.82 -26.80 6.48
N LEU A 19 30.33 -26.18 7.55
CA LEU A 19 29.55 -25.28 8.39
C LEU A 19 29.18 -23.98 7.66
N ILE A 20 30.12 -23.43 6.90
CA ILE A 20 29.91 -22.22 6.11
C ILE A 20 28.82 -22.45 5.04
N ASP A 21 28.81 -23.62 4.40
CA ASP A 21 27.82 -23.97 3.37
C ASP A 21 26.39 -23.98 3.94
N VAL A 22 26.20 -24.59 5.12
CA VAL A 22 24.91 -24.60 5.82
C VAL A 22 24.46 -23.18 6.20
N VAL A 23 25.37 -22.34 6.70
CA VAL A 23 25.04 -20.96 7.07
C VAL A 23 24.69 -20.13 5.83
N LEU A 24 25.39 -20.32 4.71
CA LEU A 24 25.12 -19.61 3.45
C LEU A 24 23.72 -19.95 2.90
N VAL A 25 23.35 -21.23 2.89
CA VAL A 25 22.01 -21.68 2.44
C VAL A 25 20.91 -21.08 3.33
N ILE A 26 21.12 -21.02 4.65
CA ILE A 26 20.16 -20.39 5.58
C ILE A 26 19.99 -18.90 5.26
N ILE A 27 21.08 -18.17 5.01
CA ILE A 27 21.03 -16.73 4.68
C ILE A 27 20.29 -16.50 3.36
N ILE A 28 20.59 -17.29 2.31
CA ILE A 28 19.90 -17.19 1.03
C ILE A 28 18.40 -17.47 1.19
N PHE A 29 18.05 -18.54 1.89
CA PHE A 29 16.64 -18.88 2.15
C PHE A 29 15.92 -17.76 2.91
N LEU A 30 16.56 -17.16 3.92
CA LEU A 30 16.03 -16.01 4.67
C LEU A 30 15.84 -14.79 3.75
N MET A 31 16.82 -14.45 2.91
CA MET A 31 16.70 -13.33 1.95
C MET A 31 15.55 -13.56 0.94
N LEU A 32 15.38 -14.80 0.47
CA LEU A 32 14.30 -15.14 -0.45
C LEU A 32 12.92 -15.08 0.22
N THR A 33 12.79 -15.55 1.47
CA THR A 33 11.51 -15.53 2.20
C THR A 33 11.13 -14.14 2.72
N THR A 34 12.10 -13.32 3.11
CA THR A 34 11.85 -11.93 3.56
C THR A 34 11.34 -11.02 2.45
N THR A 35 11.65 -11.32 1.18
CA THR A 35 11.20 -10.51 0.03
C THR A 35 9.69 -10.65 -0.26
N PHE A 36 9.01 -11.67 0.27
CA PHE A 36 7.58 -11.91 0.01
C PHE A 36 6.60 -11.08 0.86
N SER A 37 7.08 -10.21 1.77
CA SER A 37 6.20 -9.36 2.59
C SER A 37 5.97 -7.95 2.03
N LYS A 38 6.11 -7.74 0.72
CA LYS A 38 5.44 -6.60 0.05
C LYS A 38 4.04 -7.01 -0.37
N VAL A 39 3.20 -7.36 0.61
CA VAL A 39 1.77 -7.11 0.44
C VAL A 39 1.70 -5.60 0.31
N SER A 40 1.22 -5.10 -0.82
CA SER A 40 0.87 -3.70 -1.01
C SER A 40 -0.24 -3.35 -0.01
N GLY A 41 0.15 -3.17 1.24
CA GLY A 41 -0.64 -2.52 2.26
C GLY A 41 -0.78 -1.10 1.75
N LEU A 42 -1.99 -0.79 1.30
CA LEU A 42 -2.41 0.57 1.03
C LEU A 42 -1.95 1.39 2.24
N GLU A 43 -0.96 2.26 2.06
CA GLU A 43 -0.45 3.09 3.14
C GLU A 43 -1.45 4.23 3.32
N ILE A 44 -2.51 3.92 4.07
CA ILE A 44 -3.58 4.88 4.34
C ILE A 44 -3.06 5.85 5.40
N ASN A 45 -2.33 6.87 4.96
CA ASN A 45 -2.06 8.04 5.79
C ASN A 45 -3.35 8.84 5.89
N LEU A 46 -4.14 8.64 6.96
CA LEU A 46 -5.21 9.55 7.36
C LEU A 46 -4.58 10.68 8.19
N PRO A 47 -4.26 11.86 7.62
CA PRO A 47 -4.14 13.05 8.43
C PRO A 47 -5.50 13.30 9.09
N THR A 48 -5.50 13.38 10.42
CA THR A 48 -6.66 13.72 11.22
C THR A 48 -7.23 15.03 10.70
N ALA A 49 -8.49 15.01 10.26
CA ALA A 49 -9.19 16.17 9.74
C ALA A 49 -9.44 17.19 10.85
N GLU A 50 -8.47 18.07 11.10
CA GLU A 50 -8.75 19.39 11.62
C GLU A 50 -9.05 20.27 10.41
N ALA A 51 -10.33 20.62 10.28
CA ALA A 51 -10.86 21.50 9.26
C ALA A 51 -10.37 22.92 9.50
N GLU A 52 -9.11 23.20 9.22
CA GLU A 52 -8.62 24.57 9.02
C GLU A 52 -7.74 24.60 7.77
N GLY A 53 -8.05 25.57 6.91
CA GLY A 53 -7.63 25.64 5.53
C GLY A 53 -6.14 25.39 5.33
N SER A 54 -5.85 24.43 4.45
CA SER A 54 -4.56 24.39 3.78
C SER A 54 -4.83 24.65 2.30
N GLU A 55 -4.71 25.92 1.91
CA GLU A 55 -4.41 26.33 0.53
C GLU A 55 -2.96 25.91 0.16
N ALA A 56 -2.56 24.70 0.52
CA ALA A 56 -1.38 24.10 -0.07
C ALA A 56 -1.77 23.65 -1.47
N GLU A 57 -0.97 24.03 -2.46
CA GLU A 57 -1.06 23.63 -3.87
C GLU A 57 -0.86 22.11 -4.08
N THR A 58 -1.30 21.28 -3.14
CA THR A 58 -1.46 19.84 -3.33
C THR A 58 -2.59 19.66 -4.32
N ARG A 59 -2.27 19.09 -5.48
CA ARG A 59 -3.26 18.77 -6.51
C ARG A 59 -4.13 17.64 -5.99
N GLU A 60 -5.23 18.01 -5.36
CA GLU A 60 -6.18 17.06 -4.78
C GLU A 60 -7.31 16.75 -5.78
N ILE A 61 -7.67 15.48 -5.88
CA ILE A 61 -8.84 15.01 -6.62
C ILE A 61 -9.87 14.58 -5.60
N VAL A 62 -10.95 15.35 -5.48
CA VAL A 62 -12.00 15.06 -4.50
C VAL A 62 -12.99 14.08 -5.11
N VAL A 63 -13.19 12.94 -4.45
CA VAL A 63 -14.18 11.93 -4.82
C VAL A 63 -15.23 11.85 -3.73
N ALA A 64 -16.46 12.28 -4.02
CA ALA A 64 -17.57 12.12 -3.11
C ALA A 64 -18.35 10.84 -3.43
N VAL A 65 -18.70 10.08 -2.39
CA VAL A 65 -19.54 8.89 -2.50
C VAL A 65 -20.75 9.07 -1.60
N THR A 66 -21.94 9.11 -2.23
CA THR A 66 -23.20 9.32 -1.51
C THR A 66 -23.72 8.02 -0.90
N ALA A 67 -24.64 8.14 0.06
CA ALA A 67 -25.36 6.99 0.62
C ALA A 67 -26.12 6.15 -0.43
N ALA A 68 -26.46 6.74 -1.58
CA ALA A 68 -27.08 6.04 -2.71
C ALA A 68 -26.08 5.27 -3.59
N GLY A 69 -24.78 5.31 -3.25
CA GLY A 69 -23.69 4.72 -4.02
C GLY A 69 -23.35 5.50 -5.28
N GLU A 70 -23.73 6.78 -5.36
CA GLU A 70 -23.35 7.64 -6.48
C GLU A 70 -21.97 8.23 -6.24
N VAL A 71 -21.14 8.22 -7.28
CA VAL A 71 -19.76 8.71 -7.24
C VAL A 71 -19.67 10.02 -7.98
N LEU A 72 -19.11 11.03 -7.34
CA LEU A 72 -18.83 12.33 -7.94
C LEU A 72 -17.33 12.60 -7.87
N VAL A 73 -16.71 12.91 -9.01
CA VAL A 73 -15.30 13.29 -9.09
C VAL A 73 -15.23 14.79 -9.36
N ASN A 74 -14.58 15.56 -8.49
CA ASN A 74 -14.49 17.02 -8.58
C ASN A 74 -15.84 17.71 -8.85
N ARG A 75 -16.88 17.29 -8.11
CA ARG A 75 -18.28 17.76 -8.25
C ARG A 75 -18.98 17.38 -9.56
N GLN A 76 -18.36 16.55 -10.40
CA GLN A 76 -19.00 15.98 -11.60
C GLN A 76 -19.49 14.57 -11.30
N ALA A 77 -20.79 14.32 -11.52
CA ALA A 77 -21.36 12.99 -11.35
C ALA A 77 -20.82 12.04 -12.41
N VAL A 78 -20.30 10.89 -11.97
CA VAL A 78 -19.94 9.80 -12.87
C VAL A 78 -21.23 9.05 -13.18
N GLY A 79 -21.78 9.28 -14.38
CA GLY A 79 -23.10 8.77 -14.77
C GLY A 79 -23.19 7.23 -14.79
N GLU A 80 -22.06 6.54 -14.88
CA GLU A 80 -21.98 5.09 -14.85
C GLU A 80 -21.18 4.63 -13.63
N ARG A 81 -21.74 3.67 -12.88
CA ARG A 81 -21.14 3.13 -11.64
C ARG A 81 -20.06 2.07 -11.90
N SER A 82 -19.50 2.03 -13.11
CA SER A 82 -18.44 1.10 -13.46
C SER A 82 -17.09 1.61 -12.98
N VAL A 83 -16.24 0.69 -12.54
CA VAL A 83 -14.86 1.01 -12.10
C VAL A 83 -14.09 1.69 -13.23
N GLU A 84 -14.37 1.30 -14.48
CA GLU A 84 -13.79 1.87 -15.69
C GLU A 84 -14.20 3.33 -15.90
N ALA A 85 -15.47 3.67 -15.71
CA ALA A 85 -15.96 5.04 -15.85
C ALA A 85 -15.39 5.95 -14.76
N ILE A 86 -15.31 5.45 -13.53
CA ILE A 86 -14.71 6.18 -12.40
C ILE A 86 -13.22 6.40 -12.66
N ALA A 87 -12.49 5.38 -13.11
CA ALA A 87 -11.07 5.49 -13.43
C ALA A 87 -10.81 6.50 -14.56
N ALA A 88 -11.66 6.51 -15.58
CA ALA A 88 -11.58 7.49 -16.67
C ALA A 88 -11.86 8.92 -16.19
N ALA A 89 -12.83 9.11 -15.28
CA ALA A 89 -13.12 10.41 -14.67
C ALA A 89 -11.96 10.90 -13.79
N LEU A 90 -11.35 9.99 -13.02
CA LEU A 90 -10.16 10.26 -12.20
C LEU A 90 -8.96 10.64 -13.06
N GLY A 91 -8.68 9.87 -14.12
CA GLY A 91 -7.57 10.15 -15.03
C GLY A 91 -7.73 11.47 -15.80
N LYS A 92 -8.97 11.86 -16.15
CA LYS A 92 -9.24 13.18 -16.76
C LYS A 92 -9.08 14.34 -15.76
N SER A 93 -9.34 14.07 -14.49
CA SER A 93 -9.24 15.04 -13.41
C SER A 93 -7.80 15.16 -12.88
N ALA A 94 -6.95 14.17 -13.16
CA ALA A 94 -5.55 14.19 -12.83
C ALA A 94 -4.80 15.20 -13.74
N PRO A 95 -4.06 16.15 -13.15
CA PRO A 95 -3.21 17.05 -13.94
C PRO A 95 -2.15 16.25 -14.69
N ALA A 96 -2.03 16.48 -16.00
CA ALA A 96 -1.09 15.76 -16.87
C ALA A 96 0.39 16.12 -16.62
N ASP A 97 0.67 17.23 -15.91
CA ASP A 97 2.01 17.81 -15.80
C ASP A 97 2.38 18.16 -14.36
N GLY A 98 3.15 17.30 -13.70
CA GLY A 98 4.06 17.70 -12.63
C GLY A 98 4.66 16.53 -11.86
N ASP A 99 5.85 16.76 -11.31
CA ASP A 99 6.66 15.80 -10.56
C ASP A 99 5.98 15.24 -9.29
N THR A 100 4.87 15.83 -8.85
CA THR A 100 4.14 15.40 -7.65
C THR A 100 2.85 14.68 -8.03
N PRO A 101 2.69 13.39 -7.65
CA PRO A 101 1.46 12.65 -7.92
C PRO A 101 0.29 13.27 -7.13
N PRO A 102 -0.89 13.47 -7.76
CA PRO A 102 -2.04 14.05 -7.09
C PRO A 102 -2.59 13.09 -6.02
N VAL A 103 -3.15 13.66 -4.95
CA VAL A 103 -3.74 12.89 -3.84
C VAL A 103 -5.25 12.78 -4.07
N VAL A 104 -5.78 11.56 -4.03
CA VAL A 104 -7.22 11.29 -4.14
C VAL A 104 -7.84 11.39 -2.75
N VAL A 105 -8.73 12.35 -2.55
CA VAL A 105 -9.44 12.54 -1.29
C VAL A 105 -10.85 11.96 -1.41
N ILE A 106 -11.13 10.87 -0.71
CA ILE A 106 -12.44 10.20 -0.71
C ILE A 106 -13.30 10.74 0.44
N ASN A 107 -14.39 11.40 0.08
CA ASN A 107 -15.45 11.87 0.96
C ASN A 107 -16.62 10.88 0.90
N ALA A 108 -16.69 9.96 1.85
CA ALA A 108 -17.80 9.02 1.95
C ALA A 108 -18.80 9.48 3.03
N ASP A 109 -20.09 9.50 2.69
CA ASP A 109 -21.17 9.61 3.68
C ASP A 109 -21.10 8.43 4.69
N ALA A 110 -21.50 8.66 5.93
CA ALA A 110 -21.57 7.64 6.97
C ALA A 110 -22.43 6.42 6.57
N ARG A 111 -23.40 6.60 5.68
CA ARG A 111 -24.29 5.52 5.20
C ARG A 111 -23.87 4.94 3.85
N THR A 112 -22.69 5.29 3.35
CA THR A 112 -22.19 4.81 2.06
C THR A 112 -21.98 3.29 2.06
N PRO A 113 -22.43 2.58 1.02
CA PRO A 113 -22.12 1.16 0.85
C PRO A 113 -20.61 0.95 0.77
N HIS A 114 -20.09 0.03 1.59
CA HIS A 114 -18.66 -0.30 1.59
C HIS A 114 -18.14 -0.69 0.19
N GLN A 115 -18.97 -1.37 -0.61
CA GLN A 115 -18.62 -1.76 -1.97
C GLN A 115 -18.29 -0.54 -2.85
N SER A 116 -19.07 0.55 -2.76
CA SER A 116 -18.85 1.75 -3.56
C SER A 116 -17.51 2.42 -3.24
N VAL A 117 -17.07 2.37 -1.97
CA VAL A 117 -15.75 2.88 -1.58
C VAL A 117 -14.64 2.00 -2.16
N VAL A 118 -14.80 0.68 -2.11
CA VAL A 118 -13.85 -0.27 -2.71
C VAL A 118 -13.74 -0.08 -4.22
N ASP A 119 -14.86 0.14 -4.90
CA ASP A 119 -14.89 0.39 -6.35
C ASP A 119 -14.11 1.67 -6.72
N VAL A 120 -14.24 2.73 -5.91
CA VAL A 120 -13.46 3.98 -6.06
C VAL A 120 -11.97 3.74 -5.82
N MET A 121 -11.60 2.95 -4.81
CA MET A 121 -10.21 2.61 -4.53
C MET A 121 -9.59 1.80 -5.68
N GLN A 122 -10.31 0.84 -6.23
CA GLN A 122 -9.88 0.08 -7.40
C GLN A 122 -9.74 0.98 -8.64
N ALA A 123 -10.67 1.92 -8.83
CA ALA A 123 -10.61 2.88 -9.92
C ALA A 123 -9.40 3.83 -9.80
N ALA A 124 -9.09 4.32 -8.60
CA ALA A 124 -7.92 5.15 -8.34
C ALA A 124 -6.61 4.39 -8.60
N GLN A 125 -6.53 3.12 -8.18
CA GLN A 125 -5.38 2.26 -8.46
C GLN A 125 -5.17 2.06 -9.97
N ARG A 126 -6.25 1.82 -10.72
CA ARG A 126 -6.20 1.67 -12.19
C ARG A 126 -5.85 2.97 -12.91
N ALA A 127 -6.23 4.11 -12.35
CA ALA A 127 -5.88 5.43 -12.85
C ALA A 127 -4.43 5.85 -12.53
N GLY A 128 -3.66 5.00 -11.84
CA GLY A 128 -2.27 5.30 -11.47
C GLY A 128 -2.15 6.31 -10.34
N LEU A 129 -3.16 6.39 -9.47
CA LEU A 129 -3.23 7.33 -8.35
C LEU A 129 -3.06 6.56 -7.01
N PRO A 130 -1.82 6.33 -6.55
CA PRO A 130 -1.56 5.48 -5.39
C PRO A 130 -1.82 6.18 -4.05
N HIS A 131 -1.86 7.51 -4.02
CA HIS A 131 -2.05 8.29 -2.80
C HIS A 131 -3.53 8.55 -2.59
N ILE A 132 -4.13 7.84 -1.62
CA ILE A 132 -5.54 7.94 -1.28
C ILE A 132 -5.66 8.35 0.19
N THR A 133 -6.42 9.40 0.44
CA THR A 133 -6.76 9.92 1.76
C THR A 133 -8.27 9.89 1.95
N PHE A 134 -8.73 9.64 3.18
CA PHE A 134 -10.16 9.69 3.52
C PHE A 134 -10.44 10.96 4.30
N ALA A 135 -11.37 11.78 3.81
CA ALA A 135 -11.97 12.83 4.62
C ALA A 135 -13.33 12.31 5.10
N THR A 136 -13.39 11.98 6.38
CA THR A 136 -14.66 11.74 7.04
C THR A 136 -15.35 13.08 7.20
N GLN A 137 -16.50 13.29 6.57
CA GLN A 137 -17.42 14.30 7.06
C GLN A 137 -17.93 13.80 8.41
N SER A 138 -17.20 14.13 9.48
CA SER A 138 -17.77 14.10 10.82
C SER A 138 -19.00 14.98 10.72
N SER A 139 -20.18 14.37 10.87
CA SER A 139 -21.42 15.10 11.06
C SER A 139 -21.20 15.98 12.27
N ALA A 140 -20.83 17.23 12.04
CA ALA A 140 -20.85 18.27 13.06
C ALA A 140 -22.28 18.27 13.61
N GLN A 141 -22.37 17.89 14.88
CA GLN A 141 -23.59 17.84 15.65
C GLN A 141 -24.11 19.25 15.92
#